data_AF-A0AAD3NHQ5-F1
#
_entry.id   AF-A0AAD3NHQ5-F1
#
_cell.length_a   1.000
_cell.length_b   1.000
_cell.length_c   1.000
_cell.angle_alpha   90.00
_cell.angle_beta   90.00
_cell.angle_gamma   90.00
#
_symmetry.space_group_name_H-M   'P 1'
#
loop_
_entity.id
_entity.type
_entity.pdbx_description
1 polymer ?
#
loop_
_entity_poly.entity_id
_entity_poly.type
_entity_poly.pdbx_seq_one_letter_code
_entity_poly.pdbx_strand_id
1 'polypeptide(L)'
;MISDDELKVSQKRKSTRSGSSNTKMSRRTVKQSQEGDSDFVLSQESQSLYTATEIKRFLEQTKGLRLITVEEHFPDLKLFLRSAKILTRKSGMTEDVLSDQEIYRLKKHIVKVKSQISSQDDEF
;
A
#
# COMPACT_ATOMS: atom_id res chain seq x y z
N MET A 1 -37.92 59.22 -0.31
CA MET A 1 -38.95 58.23 -0.69
C MET A 1 -38.27 57.10 -1.44
N ILE A 2 -38.08 55.97 -0.75
CA ILE A 2 -37.97 54.59 -1.27
C ILE A 2 -38.23 53.76 -0.01
N SER A 3 -39.32 52.98 -0.03
CA SER A 3 -39.89 52.30 1.12
C SER A 3 -39.30 50.91 1.29
N ASP A 4 -39.12 50.50 2.55
CA ASP A 4 -38.91 49.13 2.99
C ASP A 4 -40.06 48.21 2.55
N ASP A 5 -39.73 47.06 1.95
CA ASP A 5 -40.69 45.97 1.73
C ASP A 5 -40.10 44.63 2.21
N GLU A 6 -40.66 44.20 3.34
CA GLU A 6 -40.47 42.95 4.05
C GLU A 6 -41.05 41.77 3.25
N LEU A 7 -40.25 40.76 2.92
CA LEU A 7 -40.77 39.47 2.45
C LEU A 7 -40.31 38.33 3.37
N LYS A 8 -41.14 38.02 4.37
CA LYS A 8 -41.18 36.73 5.05
C LYS A 8 -41.89 35.72 4.17
N VAL A 9 -41.24 34.59 3.84
CA VAL A 9 -41.94 33.40 3.35
C VAL A 9 -41.76 32.25 4.33
N SER A 10 -42.86 31.88 4.97
CA SER A 10 -43.05 30.61 5.66
C SER A 10 -43.62 29.59 4.67
N GLN A 11 -43.22 28.31 4.76
CA GLN A 11 -44.11 27.13 4.88
C GLN A 11 -43.41 25.80 4.49
N LYS A 12 -42.99 25.06 5.52
CA LYS A 12 -43.39 23.68 5.87
C LYS A 12 -43.72 22.71 4.71
N ARG A 13 -42.89 21.68 4.53
CA ARG A 13 -43.35 20.32 4.16
C ARG A 13 -42.63 19.22 4.93
N LYS A 14 -43.48 18.30 5.41
CA LYS A 14 -43.26 17.05 6.15
C LYS A 14 -42.78 15.95 5.20
N SER A 15 -41.86 15.10 5.65
CA SER A 15 -41.72 13.73 5.15
C SER A 15 -40.96 12.86 6.17
N THR A 16 -41.68 11.92 6.74
CA THR A 16 -41.18 10.75 7.47
C THR A 16 -40.74 9.69 6.46
N ARG A 17 -39.51 9.18 6.56
CA ARG A 17 -39.18 7.83 6.06
C ARG A 17 -38.40 7.08 7.13
N SER A 18 -39.09 6.10 7.69
CA SER A 18 -38.53 4.90 8.30
C SER A 18 -37.66 4.15 7.29
N GLY A 19 -36.61 3.49 7.79
CA GLY A 19 -35.72 2.67 6.98
C GLY A 19 -34.60 2.06 7.83
N SER A 20 -34.97 1.12 8.71
CA SER A 20 -34.05 0.19 9.34
C SER A 20 -33.25 -0.56 8.27
N SER A 21 -31.93 -0.70 8.42
CA SER A 21 -31.24 -2.01 8.43
C SER A 21 -29.72 -1.87 8.49
N ASN A 22 -29.20 -2.45 9.56
CA ASN A 22 -27.84 -2.84 9.88
C ASN A 22 -26.90 -3.11 8.69
N THR A 23 -25.67 -2.61 8.79
CA THR A 23 -24.50 -3.40 8.38
C THR A 23 -23.37 -3.18 9.38
N LYS A 24 -23.37 -4.06 10.39
CA LYS A 24 -22.27 -4.30 11.31
C LYS A 24 -21.05 -4.76 10.49
N MET A 25 -20.25 -3.84 9.99
CA MET A 25 -18.91 -4.16 9.50
C MET A 25 -17.99 -4.29 10.72
N SER A 26 -17.99 -5.50 11.29
CA SER A 26 -16.96 -5.96 12.21
C SER A 26 -15.59 -5.63 11.62
N ARG A 27 -14.88 -4.70 12.24
CA ARG A 27 -13.43 -4.53 12.06
C ARG A 27 -12.80 -5.87 12.42
N ARG A 28 -12.37 -6.62 11.40
CA ARG A 28 -11.52 -7.80 11.57
C ARG A 28 -10.25 -7.33 12.26
N THR A 29 -10.16 -7.58 13.55
CA THR A 29 -8.90 -7.69 14.27
C THR A 29 -8.13 -8.81 13.60
N VAL A 30 -7.08 -8.44 12.85
CA VAL A 30 -6.12 -9.40 12.33
C VAL A 30 -5.42 -9.97 13.55
N LYS A 31 -5.86 -11.16 13.97
CA LYS A 31 -5.15 -12.01 14.91
C LYS A 31 -3.81 -12.32 14.26
N GLN A 32 -2.80 -11.64 14.76
CA GLN A 32 -1.40 -11.90 14.53
C GLN A 32 -1.12 -13.24 15.22
N SER A 33 -1.29 -14.33 14.48
CA SER A 33 -0.84 -15.65 14.93
C SER A 33 0.67 -15.67 14.83
N GLN A 34 1.26 -15.68 16.01
CA GLN A 34 2.66 -15.90 16.32
C GLN A 34 2.80 -17.39 16.59
N GLU A 35 3.43 -18.13 15.68
CA GLU A 35 4.05 -19.43 15.96
C GLU A 35 4.87 -19.87 14.75
N GLY A 36 6.11 -20.29 15.02
CA GLY A 36 7.12 -20.63 14.03
C GLY A 36 8.37 -19.78 14.17
N ASP A 37 8.97 -19.81 15.37
CA ASP A 37 10.40 -19.58 15.55
C ASP A 37 11.13 -20.69 14.79
N SER A 38 11.22 -20.55 13.48
CA SER A 38 12.25 -21.23 12.73
C SER A 38 13.37 -20.20 12.68
N ASP A 39 14.38 -20.46 13.49
CA ASP A 39 15.75 -20.03 13.27
C ASP A 39 16.09 -20.44 11.83
N PHE A 40 15.66 -19.62 10.87
CA PHE A 40 16.07 -19.72 9.47
C PHE A 40 17.45 -19.11 9.48
N VAL A 41 18.38 -19.91 10.02
CA VAL A 41 19.77 -19.97 9.61
C VAL A 41 19.80 -19.42 8.21
N LEU A 42 20.63 -18.39 8.04
CA LEU A 42 21.06 -17.86 6.76
C LEU A 42 21.75 -19.01 6.00
N SER A 43 20.97 -20.01 5.61
CA SER A 43 21.34 -21.08 4.72
C SER A 43 21.40 -20.37 3.40
N GLN A 44 22.60 -19.92 3.12
CA GLN A 44 23.35 -20.00 1.88
C GLN A 44 22.81 -21.01 0.84
N GLU A 45 21.51 -21.02 0.59
CA GLU A 45 20.88 -21.52 -0.61
C GLU A 45 20.59 -20.28 -1.44
N SER A 46 21.58 -19.94 -2.27
CA SER A 46 21.46 -19.46 -3.66
C SER A 46 20.04 -19.29 -4.23
N GLN A 47 19.23 -18.43 -3.63
CA GLN A 47 18.03 -17.87 -4.23
C GLN A 47 18.32 -16.39 -4.42
N SER A 48 18.52 -15.99 -5.67
CA SER A 48 19.02 -14.68 -6.13
C SER A 48 18.10 -13.52 -5.73
N LEU A 49 17.91 -13.25 -4.45
CA LEU A 49 17.17 -12.08 -3.98
C LEU A 49 17.93 -10.80 -4.35
N TYR A 50 17.20 -9.76 -4.70
CA TYR A 50 17.81 -8.44 -4.86
C TYR A 50 18.29 -7.93 -3.51
N THR A 51 19.50 -7.41 -3.51
CA THR A 51 20.14 -6.85 -2.32
C THR A 51 19.47 -5.55 -1.89
N ALA A 52 19.60 -5.20 -0.62
CA ALA A 52 19.10 -3.93 -0.11
C ALA A 52 19.76 -2.73 -0.83
N THR A 53 21.03 -2.85 -1.23
CA THR A 53 21.76 -1.83 -1.98
C THR A 53 21.19 -1.59 -3.37
N GLU A 54 20.83 -2.66 -4.10
CA GLU A 54 20.19 -2.54 -5.42
C GLU A 54 18.82 -1.87 -5.31
N ILE A 55 18.02 -2.27 -4.33
CA ILE A 55 16.71 -1.66 -4.06
C ILE A 55 16.87 -0.19 -3.66
N LYS A 56 17.87 0.13 -2.84
CA LYS A 56 18.19 1.52 -2.46
C LYS A 56 18.57 2.37 -3.66
N ARG A 57 19.49 1.89 -4.50
CA ARG A 57 19.91 2.58 -5.72
C ARG A 57 18.71 2.82 -6.66
N PHE A 58 17.83 1.83 -6.81
CA PHE A 58 16.59 2.01 -7.54
C PHE A 58 15.72 3.13 -6.95
N LEU A 59 15.54 3.14 -5.63
CA LEU A 59 14.75 4.17 -4.95
C LEU A 59 15.36 5.56 -5.14
N GLU A 60 16.70 5.69 -5.09
CA GLU A 60 17.41 6.94 -5.34
C GLU A 60 17.23 7.41 -6.79
N GLN A 61 17.45 6.52 -7.76
CA GLN A 61 17.34 6.81 -9.20
C GLN A 61 15.92 7.23 -9.60
N THR A 62 14.92 6.65 -8.95
CA THR A 62 13.51 6.88 -9.28
C THR A 62 12.89 8.03 -8.47
N LYS A 63 13.68 8.73 -7.66
CA LYS A 63 13.19 9.86 -6.87
C LYS A 63 12.79 11.01 -7.80
N GLY A 64 11.56 11.48 -7.67
CA GLY A 64 11.02 12.58 -8.49
C GLY A 64 10.57 12.17 -9.90
N LEU A 65 10.80 10.92 -10.30
CA LEU A 65 10.29 10.41 -11.58
C LEU A 65 8.81 10.03 -11.47
N ARG A 66 8.05 10.31 -12.52
CA ARG A 66 6.66 9.88 -12.67
C ARG A 66 6.61 8.63 -13.54
N LEU A 67 5.60 7.78 -13.29
CA LEU A 67 5.29 6.60 -14.11
C LEU A 67 6.41 5.55 -14.20
N ILE A 68 7.20 5.36 -13.13
CA ILE A 68 8.27 4.34 -13.09
C ILE A 68 7.73 2.93 -13.37
N THR A 69 8.34 2.26 -14.34
CA THR A 69 8.13 0.85 -14.67
C THR A 69 9.12 0.01 -13.87
N VAL A 70 8.63 -0.81 -12.93
CA VAL A 70 9.52 -1.58 -12.05
C VAL A 70 10.24 -2.70 -12.82
N GLU A 71 9.60 -3.24 -13.85
CA GLU A 71 10.13 -4.30 -14.72
C GLU A 71 11.36 -3.88 -15.53
N GLU A 72 11.51 -2.59 -15.85
CA GLU A 72 12.69 -2.05 -16.53
C GLU A 72 13.95 -2.09 -15.64
N HIS A 73 13.76 -2.02 -14.33
CA HIS A 73 14.86 -2.05 -13.35
C HIS A 73 15.07 -3.44 -12.75
N PHE A 74 14.01 -4.23 -12.64
CA PHE A 74 14.01 -5.56 -12.05
C PHE A 74 13.25 -6.52 -12.97
N PRO A 75 13.95 -7.33 -13.80
CA PRO A 75 13.30 -8.20 -14.78
C PRO A 75 12.39 -9.26 -14.14
N ASP A 76 12.73 -9.70 -12.92
CA ASP A 76 11.87 -10.60 -12.13
C ASP A 76 11.08 -9.83 -11.05
N LEU A 77 9.82 -9.54 -11.38
CA LEU A 77 8.88 -8.86 -10.49
C LEU A 77 8.50 -9.69 -9.25
N LYS A 78 8.46 -11.02 -9.36
CA LYS A 78 8.13 -11.91 -8.23
C LYS A 78 9.29 -11.92 -7.23
N LEU A 79 10.52 -11.94 -7.73
CA LEU A 79 11.74 -11.84 -6.94
C LEU A 79 11.90 -10.46 -6.29
N PHE A 80 11.57 -9.39 -7.01
CA PHE A 80 11.49 -8.03 -6.45
C PHE A 80 10.51 -7.99 -5.28
N LEU A 81 9.30 -8.54 -5.44
CA LEU A 81 8.30 -8.57 -4.37
C LEU A 81 8.79 -9.32 -3.13
N ARG A 82 9.46 -10.46 -3.30
CA ARG A 82 10.00 -11.22 -2.17
C ARG A 82 11.08 -10.43 -1.44
N SER A 83 12.02 -9.88 -2.18
CA SER A 83 13.15 -9.08 -1.66
C SER A 83 12.65 -7.84 -0.92
N ALA A 84 11.75 -7.08 -1.55
CA ALA A 84 11.19 -5.85 -0.99
C ALA A 84 10.27 -6.12 0.22
N LYS A 85 9.54 -7.24 0.26
CA LYS A 85 8.74 -7.63 1.44
C LYS A 85 9.62 -7.95 2.64
N ILE A 86 10.76 -8.61 2.43
CA ILE A 86 11.72 -8.89 3.52
C ILE A 86 12.26 -7.57 4.07
N LEU A 87 12.66 -6.67 3.17
CA LEU A 87 13.21 -5.36 3.51
C LEU A 87 12.20 -4.43 4.21
N THR A 88 10.90 -4.57 3.94
CA THR A 88 9.86 -3.74 4.58
C THR A 88 9.28 -4.33 5.87
N ARG A 89 9.56 -5.61 6.17
CA ARG A 89 9.10 -6.30 7.39
C ARG A 89 10.07 -6.19 8.56
N LYS A 90 11.38 -6.10 8.30
CA LYS A 90 12.43 -5.96 9.31
C LYS A 90 12.52 -4.52 9.84
N SER A 91 11.43 -4.02 10.44
CA SER A 91 11.43 -2.72 11.13
C SER A 91 12.44 -2.80 12.29
N GLY A 92 13.60 -2.16 12.13
CA GLY A 92 14.69 -2.16 13.11
C GLY A 92 16.07 -2.53 12.57
N MET A 93 16.19 -3.41 11.56
CA MET A 93 17.50 -3.66 10.90
C MET A 93 17.69 -2.83 9.63
N THR A 94 16.62 -2.26 9.11
CA THR A 94 16.64 -1.53 7.84
C THR A 94 16.73 -0.03 8.00
N GLU A 95 16.60 0.51 9.22
CA GLU A 95 16.69 1.96 9.46
C GLU A 95 18.08 2.51 9.12
N ASP A 96 19.14 1.71 9.28
CA ASP A 96 20.49 2.08 8.82
C ASP A 96 20.66 2.04 7.29
N VAL A 97 19.76 1.35 6.57
CA VAL A 97 19.89 1.09 5.13
C VAL A 97 18.96 1.97 4.31
N LEU A 98 17.70 2.10 4.72
CA LEU A 98 16.65 2.86 4.06
C LEU A 98 15.96 3.81 5.05
N SER A 99 15.73 5.05 4.61
CA SER A 99 14.89 6.02 5.32
C SER A 99 13.41 5.64 5.29
N ASP A 100 12.63 6.20 6.22
CA ASP A 100 11.16 6.04 6.26
C ASP A 100 10.49 6.41 4.94
N GLN A 101 10.99 7.46 4.28
CA GLN A 101 10.46 7.90 2.99
C GLN A 101 10.73 6.86 1.89
N GLU A 102 11.91 6.25 1.89
CA GLU A 102 12.26 5.17 0.96
C GLU A 102 11.45 3.91 1.23
N ILE A 103 11.26 3.55 2.51
CA ILE A 103 10.40 2.42 2.91
C ILE A 103 8.96 2.64 2.45
N TYR A 104 8.43 3.87 2.62
CA TYR A 104 7.09 4.21 2.14
C TYR A 104 6.98 4.05 0.62
N ARG A 105 7.94 4.58 -0.14
CA ARG A 105 7.98 4.45 -1.60
C ARG A 105 8.12 3.01 -2.03
N LEU A 106 8.97 2.22 -1.37
CA LEU A 106 9.14 0.80 -1.64
C LEU A 106 7.82 0.04 -1.45
N LYS A 107 7.09 0.31 -0.36
CA LYS A 107 5.74 -0.25 -0.14
C LYS A 107 4.77 0.09 -1.27
N LYS A 108 4.83 1.31 -1.84
CA LYS A 108 4.02 1.69 -3.01
C LYS A 108 4.37 0.87 -4.24
N HIS A 109 5.67 0.68 -4.53
CA HIS A 109 6.11 -0.17 -5.63
C HIS A 109 5.67 -1.63 -5.45
N ILE A 110 5.76 -2.17 -4.23
CA ILE A 110 5.25 -3.52 -3.91
C ILE A 110 3.76 -3.66 -4.25
N VAL A 111 2.94 -2.69 -3.85
CA VAL A 111 1.49 -2.73 -4.13
C VAL A 111 1.22 -2.65 -5.64
N LYS A 112 1.92 -1.76 -6.36
CA LYS A 112 1.80 -1.62 -7.82
C LYS A 112 2.15 -2.94 -8.53
N VAL A 113 3.29 -3.52 -8.20
CA VAL A 113 3.78 -4.77 -8.82
C VAL A 113 2.85 -5.95 -8.49
N LYS A 114 2.35 -6.04 -7.25
CA LYS A 114 1.36 -7.06 -6.88
C LYS A 114 0.11 -6.99 -7.76
N SER A 115 -0.40 -5.76 -7.98
CA SER A 115 -1.58 -5.56 -8.83
C SER A 115 -1.30 -5.95 -10.28
N GLN A 116 -0.12 -5.61 -10.80
CA GLN A 116 0.29 -5.95 -12.16
C GLN A 116 0.33 -7.47 -12.38
N ILE A 117 0.92 -8.21 -11.44
CA ILE A 117 1.00 -9.67 -11.52
C ILE A 117 -0.40 -10.29 -11.44
N SER A 118 -1.25 -9.85 -10.49
CA SER A 118 -2.62 -10.38 -10.40
C SER A 118 -3.45 -10.11 -11.64
N SER A 119 -3.29 -8.94 -12.27
CA SER A 119 -4.01 -8.61 -13.51
C SER A 119 -3.53 -9.39 -14.73
N GLN A 120 -2.29 -9.86 -14.74
CA GLN A 120 -1.76 -10.71 -15.82
C GLN A 120 -2.25 -12.16 -15.72
N ASP A 121 -2.52 -12.66 -14.51
CA ASP A 121 -2.98 -14.04 -14.29
C ASP A 121 -4.48 -14.22 -14.64
N ASP A 122 -5.26 -13.14 -14.80
CA ASP A 122 -6.71 -13.16 -15.12
C ASP A 122 -7.01 -13.16 -16.64
N GLU A 123 -6.02 -13.16 -17.53
CA GLU A 123 -6.18 -13.04 -18.99
C GLU A 123 -5.98 -14.37 -19.77
N PHE A 124 -6.08 -15.52 -19.09
CA PHE A 124 -5.97 -16.87 -19.70
C PHE A 124 -7.21 -17.74 -19.45
#